data_AF-A0A3C1S4B3-F1
#
_entry.id   AF-A0A3C1S4B3-F1
#
_cell.length_a   1.000
_cell.length_b   1.000
_cell.length_c   1.000
_cell.angle_alpha   90.00
_cell.angle_beta   90.00
_cell.angle_gamma   90.00
#
_symmetry.space_group_name_H-M   'P 1'
#
loop_
_entity.id
_entity.type
_entity.pdbx_description
1 polymer ?
#
loop_
_entity_poly.entity_id
_entity_poly.type
_entity_poly.pdbx_seq_one_letter_code
_entity_poly.pdbx_strand_id
1 'polypeptide(L)'
;MGEKNTVISHKRLRIAGFIILFAIWVGSAYWAYSQKEKTLRLHVTMSAWQSGFIQLFADAGQGFSENLSATRQFIGNGLSSDYSFSFKIHKDISALRLDPINTQGMIRISRIRVSWQGREYVFKGKDLEKWQTINEIVKKSYSETEG
;
A
#
# COMPACT_ATOMS: atom_id res chain seq x y z
N MET A 1 40.73 52.06 9.70
CA MET A 1 39.26 51.83 9.60
C MET A 1 38.91 50.52 8.84
N GLY A 2 39.72 49.45 8.97
CA GLY A 2 39.54 48.18 8.23
C GLY A 2 39.28 46.94 9.09
N GLU A 3 39.49 47.01 10.40
CA GLU A 3 39.50 45.85 11.30
C GLU A 3 38.11 45.39 11.75
N LYS A 4 37.12 46.30 11.81
CA LYS A 4 35.73 45.95 12.17
C LYS A 4 35.04 45.15 11.05
N ASN A 5 35.40 45.36 9.78
CA ASN A 5 34.74 44.71 8.65
C ASN A 5 35.17 43.25 8.46
N THR A 6 36.43 42.91 8.75
CA THR A 6 36.94 41.54 8.66
C THR A 6 36.34 40.64 9.74
N VAL A 7 36.24 41.12 10.99
CA VAL A 7 35.63 40.37 12.11
C VAL A 7 34.15 40.04 11.86
N ILE A 8 33.39 40.97 11.27
CA ILE A 8 31.98 40.75 10.94
C ILE A 8 31.85 39.73 9.79
N SER A 9 32.75 39.77 8.80
CA SER A 9 32.80 38.81 7.69
C SER A 9 33.07 37.38 8.17
N HIS A 10 34.06 37.17 9.05
CA HIS A 10 34.36 35.85 9.60
C HIS A 10 33.23 35.28 10.46
N LYS A 11 32.52 36.13 11.23
CA LYS A 11 31.34 35.69 12.00
C LYS A 11 30.21 35.22 11.09
N ARG A 12 29.93 35.96 10.01
CA ARG A 12 28.91 35.58 9.00
C ARG A 12 29.30 34.29 8.28
N LEU A 13 30.57 34.11 7.95
CA LEU A 13 31.08 32.88 7.31
C LEU A 13 30.94 31.67 8.23
N ARG A 14 31.24 31.82 9.53
CA ARG A 14 31.06 30.74 10.52
C ARG A 14 29.59 30.37 10.69
N ILE A 15 28.70 31.35 10.78
CA ILE A 15 27.25 31.12 10.88
C ILE A 15 26.73 30.42 9.63
N ALA A 16 27.12 30.86 8.43
CA ALA A 16 26.75 30.21 7.18
C ALA A 16 27.24 28.74 7.14
N GLY A 17 28.47 28.49 7.57
CA GLY A 17 29.01 27.13 7.71
C GLY A 17 28.17 26.27 8.67
N PHE A 18 27.77 26.79 9.83
CA PHE A 18 26.89 26.07 10.76
C PHE A 18 25.51 25.78 10.15
N ILE A 19 24.92 26.72 9.42
CA ILE A 19 23.63 26.51 8.75
C ILE A 19 23.75 25.41 7.68
N ILE A 20 24.82 25.41 6.89
CA ILE A 20 25.06 24.38 5.87
C ILE A 20 25.24 23.01 6.52
N LEU A 21 26.08 22.91 7.56
CA LEU A 21 26.28 21.66 8.29
C LEU A 21 24.98 21.17 8.93
N PHE A 22 24.18 22.07 9.50
CA PHE A 22 22.87 21.73 10.05
C PHE A 22 21.90 21.23 8.97
N ALA A 23 21.85 21.89 7.80
CA ALA A 23 21.02 21.46 6.69
C ALA A 23 21.44 20.08 6.15
N ILE A 24 22.75 19.81 6.04
CA ILE A 24 23.27 18.48 5.65
C ILE A 24 22.88 17.43 6.70
N TRP A 25 22.97 17.76 7.98
CA TRP A 25 22.60 16.85 9.06
C TRP A 25 21.11 16.52 9.05
N VAL A 26 20.25 17.52 8.92
CA VAL A 26 18.79 17.35 8.79
C VAL A 26 18.43 16.55 7.53
N GLY A 27 19.06 16.87 6.40
CA GLY A 27 18.86 16.14 5.15
C GLY A 27 19.25 14.65 5.26
N SER A 28 20.40 14.38 5.89
CA SER A 28 20.87 13.00 6.14
C SER A 28 19.94 12.23 7.07
N ALA A 29 19.46 12.87 8.14
CA ALA A 29 18.52 12.27 9.08
C ALA A 29 17.16 11.97 8.41
N TYR A 30 16.65 12.90 7.59
CA TYR A 30 15.43 12.71 6.83
C TYR A 30 15.57 11.58 5.80
N TRP A 31 16.68 11.53 5.08
CA TRP A 31 16.96 10.46 4.12
C TRP A 31 17.01 9.10 4.82
N ALA A 32 17.75 8.97 5.92
CA ALA A 32 17.80 7.74 6.70
C ALA A 32 16.41 7.31 7.24
N TYR A 33 15.57 8.28 7.64
CA TYR A 33 14.19 8.00 8.04
C TYR A 33 13.34 7.49 6.87
N SER A 34 13.47 8.10 5.69
CA SER A 34 12.71 7.73 4.49
C SER A 34 13.03 6.33 3.96
N GLN A 35 14.20 5.78 4.29
CA GLN A 35 14.61 4.43 3.91
C GLN A 35 14.08 3.33 4.84
N LYS A 36 13.36 3.67 5.92
CA LYS A 36 12.82 2.66 6.83
C LYS A 36 11.65 1.93 6.20
N GLU A 37 11.79 0.62 6.07
CA GLU A 37 10.70 -0.27 5.69
C GLU A 37 9.56 -0.21 6.71
N LYS A 38 8.34 -0.06 6.20
CA LYS A 38 7.10 -0.13 6.97
C LYS A 38 6.35 -1.38 6.53
N THR A 39 5.83 -2.14 7.49
CA THR A 39 5.03 -3.33 7.18
C THR A 39 3.56 -2.93 7.05
N LEU A 40 2.99 -3.16 5.87
CA LEU A 40 1.54 -3.16 5.69
C LEU A 40 0.99 -4.52 6.07
N ARG A 41 -0.11 -4.56 6.82
CA ARG A 41 -0.86 -5.79 7.08
C ARG A 41 -2.32 -5.58 6.72
N LEU A 42 -2.87 -6.49 5.92
CA LEU A 42 -4.30 -6.54 5.60
C LEU A 42 -4.86 -7.85 6.15
N HIS A 43 -5.92 -7.75 6.94
CA HIS A 43 -6.71 -8.90 7.37
C HIS A 43 -8.08 -8.83 6.72
N VAL A 44 -8.45 -9.89 6.01
CA VAL A 44 -9.70 -9.99 5.28
C VAL A 44 -10.45 -11.21 5.80
N THR A 45 -11.67 -11.00 6.24
CA THR A 45 -12.62 -12.08 6.49
C THR A 45 -13.49 -12.22 5.24
N MET A 46 -13.47 -13.39 4.61
CA MET A 46 -14.25 -13.63 3.39
C MET A 46 -14.78 -15.07 3.31
N SER A 47 -15.84 -15.25 2.53
CA SER A 47 -16.33 -16.56 2.11
C SER A 47 -16.39 -16.64 0.59
N ALA A 48 -16.19 -17.85 0.07
CA ALA A 48 -16.24 -18.12 -1.36
C ALA A 48 -16.76 -19.54 -1.60
N TRP A 49 -17.33 -19.78 -2.77
CA TRP A 49 -17.83 -21.10 -3.18
C TRP A 49 -16.83 -21.93 -3.98
N GLN A 50 -15.80 -21.29 -4.54
CA GLN A 50 -14.73 -21.94 -5.30
C GLN A 50 -13.38 -21.51 -4.74
N SER A 51 -12.47 -22.46 -4.52
CA SER A 51 -11.11 -22.16 -4.09
C SER A 51 -10.34 -21.43 -5.19
N GLY A 52 -9.38 -20.61 -4.81
CA GLY A 52 -8.56 -19.88 -5.76
C GLY A 52 -7.48 -19.06 -5.07
N PHE A 53 -6.99 -18.06 -5.79
CA PHE A 53 -6.00 -17.12 -5.30
C PHE A 53 -6.54 -15.70 -5.33
N ILE A 54 -6.12 -14.95 -4.33
CA ILE A 54 -6.42 -13.54 -4.16
C ILE A 54 -5.11 -12.79 -3.95
N GLN A 55 -4.98 -11.62 -4.55
CA GLN A 55 -3.78 -10.82 -4.53
C GLN A 55 -4.10 -9.41 -4.06
N LEU A 56 -3.37 -8.99 -3.04
CA LEU A 56 -3.40 -7.62 -2.55
C LEU A 56 -2.30 -6.84 -3.27
N PHE A 57 -2.66 -5.73 -3.91
CA PHE A 57 -1.75 -4.76 -4.47
C PHE A 57 -1.74 -3.47 -3.64
N ALA A 58 -0.58 -2.83 -3.52
CA ALA A 58 -0.46 -1.46 -3.05
C ALA A 58 0.09 -0.55 -4.15
N ASP A 59 -0.46 0.66 -4.22
CA ASP A 59 0.11 1.77 -4.97
C ASP A 59 0.87 2.70 -4.01
N ALA A 60 2.10 3.02 -4.40
CA ALA A 60 3.01 3.92 -3.69
C ALA A 60 3.27 5.22 -4.50
N GLY A 61 2.31 5.62 -5.34
CA GLY A 61 2.38 6.78 -6.23
C GLY A 61 2.97 6.48 -7.62
N GLN A 62 3.11 5.21 -7.99
CA GLN A 62 3.64 4.78 -9.31
C GLN A 62 2.68 3.85 -10.05
N GLY A 63 1.47 3.66 -9.52
CA GLY A 63 0.51 2.66 -9.99
C GLY A 63 0.70 1.31 -9.30
N PHE A 64 -0.25 0.42 -9.54
CA PHE A 64 -0.20 -0.96 -9.04
C PHE A 64 0.87 -1.76 -9.76
N SER A 65 1.67 -2.52 -9.01
CA SER A 65 2.70 -3.40 -9.57
C SER A 65 2.79 -4.72 -8.79
N GLU A 66 3.20 -5.78 -9.48
CA GLU A 66 3.44 -7.10 -8.90
C GLU A 66 4.48 -7.08 -7.77
N ASN A 67 5.47 -6.18 -7.86
CA ASN A 67 6.52 -6.04 -6.85
C ASN A 67 6.00 -5.52 -5.49
N LEU A 68 4.84 -4.84 -5.49
CA LEU A 68 4.16 -4.35 -4.29
C LEU A 68 2.84 -5.10 -4.10
N SER A 69 2.94 -6.43 -4.11
CA SER A 69 1.80 -7.29 -3.94
C SER A 69 2.06 -8.48 -3.02
N ALA A 70 0.98 -9.09 -2.54
CA ALA A 70 1.03 -10.35 -1.83
C ALA A 70 -0.15 -11.24 -2.24
N THR A 71 0.16 -12.48 -2.58
CA THR A 71 -0.83 -13.47 -3.01
C THR A 71 -1.11 -14.47 -1.91
N ARG A 72 -2.37 -14.85 -1.75
CA ARG A 72 -2.81 -15.91 -0.84
C ARG A 72 -3.77 -16.84 -1.55
N GLN A 73 -3.63 -18.13 -1.26
CA GLN A 73 -4.64 -19.12 -1.59
C GLN A 73 -5.78 -19.03 -0.56
N PHE A 74 -7.01 -19.20 -1.03
CA PHE A 74 -8.19 -19.30 -0.17
C PHE A 74 -9.02 -20.53 -0.53
N ILE A 75 -9.85 -20.97 0.43
CA ILE A 75 -10.66 -22.19 0.32
C ILE A 75 -12.10 -21.77 0.05
N GLY A 76 -12.66 -22.30 -1.02
CA GLY A 76 -14.06 -22.08 -1.37
C GLY A 76 -14.95 -23.21 -0.89
N ASN A 77 -15.38 -23.16 0.36
CA ASN A 77 -16.29 -24.12 0.98
C ASN A 77 -17.60 -23.46 1.45
N GLY A 78 -17.86 -22.22 1.03
CA GLY A 78 -18.99 -21.39 1.47
C GLY A 78 -18.84 -20.82 2.90
N LEU A 79 -17.84 -21.26 3.67
CA LEU A 79 -17.62 -20.82 5.04
C LEU A 79 -16.77 -19.54 5.08
N SER A 80 -17.03 -18.71 6.09
CA SER A 80 -16.25 -17.51 6.33
C SER A 80 -14.90 -17.88 6.95
N SER A 81 -13.81 -17.39 6.36
CA SER A 81 -12.44 -17.63 6.81
C SER A 81 -11.63 -16.34 6.82
N ASP A 82 -10.60 -16.29 7.68
CA ASP A 82 -9.71 -15.14 7.83
C ASP A 82 -8.41 -15.35 7.03
N TYR A 83 -8.03 -14.34 6.26
CA TYR A 83 -6.81 -14.31 5.46
C TYR A 83 -5.98 -13.09 5.80
N SER A 84 -4.66 -13.26 5.84
CA SER A 84 -3.72 -12.18 6.14
C SER A 84 -2.69 -11.99 5.02
N PHE A 85 -2.51 -10.74 4.64
CA PHE A 85 -1.51 -10.30 3.68
C PHE A 85 -0.54 -9.37 4.40
N SER A 86 0.74 -9.53 4.12
CA SER A 86 1.76 -8.64 4.68
C SER A 86 2.92 -8.49 3.72
N PHE A 87 3.32 -7.26 3.46
CA PHE A 87 4.54 -6.96 2.72
C PHE A 87 5.12 -5.64 3.20
N LYS A 88 6.41 -5.46 2.93
CA LYS A 88 7.16 -4.28 3.32
C LYS A 88 7.10 -3.23 2.23
N ILE A 89 6.91 -1.98 2.61
CA ILE A 89 6.84 -0.83 1.72
C ILE A 89 7.69 0.29 2.31
N HIS A 90 8.55 0.89 1.48
CA HIS A 90 9.43 1.99 1.89
C HIS A 90 8.73 3.37 1.77
N LYS A 91 7.74 3.46 0.89
CA LYS A 91 6.97 4.67 0.58
C LYS A 91 5.63 4.68 1.30
N ASP A 92 4.97 5.83 1.29
CA ASP A 92 3.59 5.91 1.75
C ASP A 92 2.64 5.31 0.70
N ILE A 93 1.51 4.79 1.17
CA ILE A 93 0.51 4.09 0.35
C ILE A 93 -0.54 5.11 -0.09
N SER A 94 -0.77 5.23 -1.40
CA SER A 94 -1.84 6.04 -1.98
C SER A 94 -3.15 5.25 -2.08
N ALA A 95 -3.07 3.97 -2.48
CA ALA A 95 -4.23 3.12 -2.69
C ALA A 95 -3.90 1.63 -2.45
N LEU A 96 -4.94 0.85 -2.15
CA LEU A 96 -4.89 -0.59 -2.02
C LEU A 96 -5.95 -1.20 -2.94
N ARG A 97 -5.64 -2.35 -3.54
CA ARG A 97 -6.56 -3.10 -4.42
C ARG A 97 -6.46 -4.59 -4.10
N LEU A 98 -7.59 -5.29 -4.08
CA LEU A 98 -7.65 -6.71 -3.78
C LEU A 98 -8.34 -7.43 -4.93
N ASP A 99 -7.57 -8.23 -5.67
CA ASP A 99 -8.03 -8.87 -6.89
C ASP A 99 -8.09 -10.40 -6.74
N PRO A 100 -9.20 -11.04 -7.11
CA PRO A 100 -9.21 -12.47 -7.39
C PRO A 100 -8.46 -12.77 -8.70
N ILE A 101 -7.57 -13.77 -8.68
CA ILE A 101 -6.69 -14.05 -9.84
C ILE A 101 -7.27 -15.14 -10.76
N ASN A 102 -7.90 -16.17 -10.20
CA ASN A 102 -8.22 -17.38 -10.97
C ASN A 102 -9.44 -18.16 -10.44
N THR A 103 -10.40 -17.43 -9.90
CA THR A 103 -11.61 -17.98 -9.29
C THR A 103 -12.82 -17.48 -10.07
N GLN A 104 -13.70 -18.40 -10.45
CA GLN A 104 -14.99 -18.07 -11.02
C GLN A 104 -16.02 -18.01 -9.88
N GLY A 105 -16.93 -17.04 -9.95
CA GLY A 105 -18.01 -16.88 -8.99
C GLY A 105 -17.80 -15.73 -8.00
N MET A 106 -18.61 -15.75 -6.93
CA MET A 106 -18.75 -14.64 -6.00
C MET A 106 -17.87 -14.86 -4.76
N ILE A 107 -17.02 -13.87 -4.46
CA ILE A 107 -16.35 -13.74 -3.17
C ILE A 107 -17.12 -12.71 -2.36
N ARG A 108 -17.51 -13.08 -1.14
CA ARG A 108 -18.14 -12.16 -0.21
C ARG A 108 -17.15 -11.77 0.87
N ILE A 109 -16.80 -10.50 0.91
CA ILE A 109 -15.92 -9.97 1.96
C ILE A 109 -16.78 -9.42 3.10
N SER A 110 -16.60 -9.92 4.31
CA SER A 110 -17.40 -9.50 5.48
C SER A 110 -16.67 -8.50 6.37
N ARG A 111 -15.33 -8.46 6.30
CA ARG A 111 -14.51 -7.54 7.10
C ARG A 111 -13.16 -7.30 6.45
N ILE A 112 -12.70 -6.05 6.48
CA ILE A 112 -11.32 -5.69 6.14
C ILE A 112 -10.73 -4.86 7.28
N ARG A 113 -9.54 -5.24 7.73
CA ARG A 113 -8.71 -4.48 8.68
C ARG A 113 -7.35 -4.24 8.08
N VAL A 114 -6.89 -3.00 8.15
CA VAL A 114 -5.61 -2.57 7.59
C VAL A 114 -4.77 -1.98 8.70
N SER A 115 -3.59 -2.54 8.92
CA SER A 115 -2.60 -1.99 9.83
C SER A 115 -1.44 -1.39 9.04
N TRP A 116 -1.19 -0.11 9.26
CA TRP A 116 -0.14 0.66 8.60
C TRP A 116 0.52 1.61 9.60
N GLN A 117 1.85 1.53 9.74
CA GLN A 117 2.63 2.38 10.65
C GLN A 117 2.09 2.40 12.09
N GLY A 118 1.59 1.28 12.60
CA GLY A 118 1.01 1.19 13.93
C GLY A 118 -0.40 1.77 14.07
N ARG A 119 -0.99 2.27 12.99
CA ARG A 119 -2.41 2.65 12.94
C ARG A 119 -3.23 1.50 12.38
N GLU A 120 -4.42 1.28 12.92
CA GLU A 120 -5.38 0.30 12.41
C GLU A 120 -6.61 1.02 11.83
N TYR A 121 -7.03 0.58 10.66
CA TYR A 121 -8.19 1.07 9.93
C TYR A 121 -9.14 -0.10 9.69
N VAL A 122 -10.40 0.02 10.11
CA VAL A 122 -11.43 -1.01 9.94
C VAL A 122 -12.51 -0.49 9.00
N PHE A 123 -12.69 -1.16 7.87
CA PHE A 123 -13.70 -0.79 6.89
C PHE A 123 -15.07 -1.36 7.31
N LYS A 124 -16.12 -0.53 7.31
CA LYS A 124 -17.49 -0.91 7.69
C LYS A 124 -18.52 -0.28 6.74
N GLY A 125 -19.69 -0.91 6.60
CA GLY A 125 -20.82 -0.37 5.84
C GLY A 125 -20.47 -0.06 4.38
N LYS A 126 -20.82 1.15 3.93
CA LYS A 126 -20.58 1.62 2.54
C LYS A 126 -19.12 1.58 2.12
N ASP A 127 -18.18 1.73 3.05
CA ASP A 127 -16.76 1.63 2.71
C ASP A 127 -16.32 0.19 2.48
N LEU A 128 -17.02 -0.81 3.02
CA LEU A 128 -16.79 -2.22 2.74
C LEU A 128 -17.42 -2.65 1.41
N GLU A 129 -18.50 -2.00 0.99
CA GLU A 129 -19.16 -2.26 -0.31
C GLU A 129 -18.21 -1.99 -1.49
N LYS A 130 -17.36 -0.95 -1.38
CA LYS A 130 -16.33 -0.62 -2.37
C LYS A 130 -15.32 -1.75 -2.61
N TRP A 131 -15.18 -2.64 -1.64
CA TRP A 131 -14.27 -3.79 -1.72
C TRP A 131 -14.96 -5.07 -2.20
N GLN A 132 -16.29 -5.06 -2.39
CA GLN A 132 -16.97 -6.23 -2.92
C GLN A 132 -16.61 -6.38 -4.40
N THR A 133 -15.77 -7.35 -4.70
CA THR A 133 -15.45 -7.69 -6.09
C THR A 133 -16.58 -8.53 -6.66
N ILE A 134 -17.51 -7.89 -7.38
CA ILE A 134 -18.48 -8.59 -8.22
C ILE A 134 -17.77 -8.95 -9.54
N ASN A 135 -17.24 -10.17 -9.61
CA ASN A 135 -16.85 -10.77 -10.89
C ASN A 135 -18.11 -11.30 -11.58
N GLU A 136 -18.96 -10.40 -12.07
CA GLU A 136 -19.95 -10.78 -13.07
C GLU A 136 -19.20 -11.02 -14.37
N ILE A 137 -18.95 -12.29 -14.68
CA ILE A 137 -18.55 -12.69 -16.02
C ILE A 137 -19.72 -12.30 -16.93
N VAL A 138 -19.54 -11.21 -17.67
CA VAL A 138 -20.25 -11.02 -18.94
C VAL A 138 -20.04 -12.31 -19.71
N LYS A 139 -21.08 -13.15 -19.78
CA LYS A 139 -21.16 -14.22 -20.77
C LYS A 139 -20.91 -13.53 -22.11
N LYS A 140 -19.68 -13.58 -22.63
CA LYS A 140 -19.52 -13.62 -24.08
C LYS A 140 -20.21 -14.91 -24.47
N SER A 141 -21.48 -14.78 -24.86
CA SER A 141 -22.10 -15.75 -25.74
C SER A 141 -21.17 -15.87 -26.93
N TYR A 142 -20.40 -16.96 -26.99
CA TYR A 142 -20.01 -17.45 -28.29
C TYR A 142 -21.33 -17.73 -29.00
N SER A 143 -21.71 -16.83 -29.89
CA SER A 143 -22.60 -17.17 -30.97
C SER A 143 -21.90 -18.28 -31.73
N GLU A 144 -22.32 -19.51 -31.52
CA GLU A 144 -22.39 -20.49 -32.58
C GLU A 144 -23.15 -19.82 -33.73
N THR A 145 -22.41 -19.16 -34.62
CA THR A 145 -22.81 -19.07 -36.00
C THR A 145 -22.26 -20.32 -36.65
N GLU A 146 -23.10 -21.35 -36.68
CA GLU A 146 -23.13 -22.27 -37.80
C GLU A 146 -23.26 -21.47 -39.11
N GLY A 147 -22.51 -21.89 -40.13
CA GLY A 147 -22.48 -21.30 -41.46
C GLY A 147 -21.23 -21.72 -42.21
#